data_AF-A0A7D9LNU8-F1
#
_entry.id   AF-A0A7D9LNU8-F1
#
_cell.length_a   1.000
_cell.length_b   1.000
_cell.length_c   1.000
_cell.angle_alpha   90.00
_cell.angle_beta   90.00
_cell.angle_gamma   90.00
#
_symmetry.space_group_name_H-M   'P 1'
#
loop_
_entity.id
_entity.type
_entity.pdbx_description
1 polymer ?
#
loop_
_entity_poly.entity_id
_entity_poly.type
_entity_poly.pdbx_seq_one_letter_code
_entity_poly.pdbx_strand_id
1 'polypeptide(L)'
;MSKGKEIVMEPLAKDLNEELEEVADEIKEKQKEKTELLKSMDLSQYAITGKDDDWKEALKSKGPAKMISIASDKPSKRKSLVDELDAVVSFNQTDMVCITETWLSPAIPDNLVSLSNFNLFRNDRLVSNGGGVCAYINSNIYCRRIEEFENSSIESLWLSVRPKKLPRSVSVVLLAVVYHSTASRQTENVELYSHIQTNVDSFLYSHPEALVLITGDFNFRSTGLDANHLKRIAGLTQIVKVATRADVILDWCLTNSKVDNIYESIQLPPIGTSDHYTILMKAQPSPSKPDNSHIWKRDLRDSRIRPFGRYITTFDWSPILDIHVCDTKYEKFNDTMTVMIEKFFPLERIKVRKCDKPWMTSSIKSAIGRRQKALHESGKNSDIYKYWRNRVQSCIKVARKIYYMRSVEKLKNSNPARWWKEVKAIGGLSSKNSWYSQLFSDDVRNCEELAENFNNFLTALTSHFDPLTLDEIQEGLRSTKPLPR
;
A
#
# COMPACT_ATOMS: atom_id res chain seq x y z
N MET A 1 2.74 30.33 -67.31
CA MET A 1 2.55 29.13 -68.15
C MET A 1 3.04 27.91 -67.38
N SER A 2 2.20 26.88 -67.29
CA SER A 2 2.30 25.72 -66.41
C SER A 2 3.50 24.81 -66.70
N LYS A 3 4.06 24.21 -65.64
CA LYS A 3 4.44 22.78 -65.66
C LYS A 3 4.14 22.18 -64.29
N GLY A 4 2.97 21.54 -64.17
CA GLY A 4 2.67 20.65 -63.04
C GLY A 4 3.58 19.43 -63.13
N LYS A 5 4.16 19.02 -62.00
CA LYS A 5 4.79 17.70 -61.89
C LYS A 5 3.73 16.73 -61.38
N GLU A 6 3.37 15.82 -62.25
CA GLU A 6 2.49 14.68 -62.02
C GLU A 6 3.15 13.74 -60.99
N ILE A 7 2.46 13.52 -59.87
CA ILE A 7 2.88 12.56 -58.84
C ILE A 7 2.18 11.24 -59.18
N VAL A 8 2.95 10.29 -59.72
CA VAL A 8 2.50 8.91 -59.90
C VAL A 8 2.89 8.16 -58.62
N MET A 9 1.90 7.81 -57.79
CA MET A 9 2.07 6.94 -56.64
C MET A 9 1.79 5.50 -57.10
N GLU A 10 2.78 4.62 -56.98
CA GLU A 10 2.57 3.18 -57.12
C GLU A 10 2.00 2.62 -55.80
N PRO A 11 0.94 1.79 -55.83
CA PRO A 11 0.33 1.25 -54.62
C PRO A 11 1.18 0.14 -54.00
N LEU A 12 1.38 0.21 -52.68
CA LEU A 12 1.94 -0.89 -51.86
C LEU A 12 1.05 -2.13 -52.01
N ALA A 13 1.69 -3.29 -52.27
CA ALA A 13 1.03 -4.51 -52.71
C ALA A 13 0.27 -5.30 -51.61
N LYS A 14 0.13 -4.79 -50.39
CA LYS A 14 -0.72 -5.35 -49.34
C LYS A 14 -1.29 -4.26 -48.44
N ASP A 15 -2.58 -4.38 -48.12
CA ASP A 15 -3.30 -3.41 -47.28
C ASP A 15 -2.96 -3.66 -45.81
N LEU A 16 -2.79 -2.59 -45.02
CA LEU A 16 -2.41 -2.65 -43.59
C LEU A 16 -3.41 -3.48 -42.76
N ASN A 17 -4.66 -3.55 -43.21
CA ASN A 17 -5.69 -4.37 -42.58
C ASN A 17 -5.42 -5.87 -42.73
N GLU A 18 -4.82 -6.28 -43.85
CA GLU A 18 -4.52 -7.69 -44.15
C GLU A 18 -3.38 -8.19 -43.25
N GLU A 19 -2.37 -7.36 -42.98
CA GLU A 19 -1.31 -7.67 -42.01
C GLU A 19 -1.84 -7.72 -40.56
N LEU A 20 -2.80 -6.86 -40.22
CA LEU A 20 -3.42 -6.88 -38.89
C LEU A 20 -4.32 -8.11 -38.68
N GLU A 21 -4.98 -8.59 -39.74
CA GLU A 21 -5.78 -9.82 -39.70
C GLU A 21 -4.88 -11.07 -39.57
N GLU A 22 -3.77 -11.16 -40.31
CA GLU A 22 -2.80 -12.27 -40.17
C GLU A 22 -2.23 -12.34 -38.73
N VAL A 23 -1.86 -11.19 -38.15
CA VAL A 23 -1.36 -11.13 -36.76
C VAL A 23 -2.46 -11.51 -35.75
N ALA A 24 -3.71 -11.12 -36.01
CA ALA A 24 -4.83 -11.48 -35.14
C ALA A 24 -5.11 -12.99 -35.16
N ASP A 25 -5.01 -13.63 -36.33
CA ASP A 25 -5.21 -15.07 -36.48
C ASP A 25 -4.08 -15.88 -35.85
N GLU A 26 -2.81 -15.46 -35.97
CA GLU A 26 -1.69 -16.08 -35.25
C GLU A 26 -1.88 -16.04 -33.72
N ILE A 27 -2.33 -14.91 -33.18
CA ILE A 27 -2.57 -14.76 -31.74
C ILE A 27 -3.71 -15.69 -31.30
N LYS A 28 -4.73 -15.86 -32.15
CA LYS A 28 -5.89 -16.70 -31.87
C LYS A 28 -5.52 -18.18 -31.88
N GLU A 29 -4.67 -18.63 -32.80
CA GLU A 29 -4.12 -20.00 -32.80
C GLU A 29 -3.28 -20.26 -31.54
N LYS A 30 -2.36 -19.36 -31.19
CA LYS A 30 -1.54 -19.48 -29.96
C LYS A 30 -2.40 -19.50 -28.69
N GLN A 31 -3.53 -18.79 -28.67
CA GLN A 31 -4.49 -18.85 -27.57
C GLN A 31 -5.24 -20.19 -27.53
N LYS A 32 -5.59 -20.74 -28.69
CA LYS A 32 -6.27 -22.05 -28.81
C LYS A 32 -5.36 -23.19 -28.34
N GLU A 33 -4.10 -23.21 -28.77
CA GLU A 33 -3.10 -24.18 -28.32
C GLU A 33 -2.90 -24.12 -26.80
N LYS A 34 -2.77 -22.92 -26.23
CA LYS A 34 -2.64 -22.75 -24.77
C LYS A 34 -3.88 -23.21 -24.01
N THR A 35 -5.07 -23.00 -24.55
CA THR A 35 -6.32 -23.45 -23.91
C THR A 35 -6.51 -24.96 -24.01
N GLU A 36 -6.07 -25.61 -25.08
CA GLU A 36 -6.05 -27.08 -25.19
C GLU A 36 -5.02 -27.70 -24.24
N LEU A 37 -3.83 -27.08 -24.10
CA LEU A 37 -2.83 -27.47 -23.11
C LEU A 37 -3.40 -27.41 -21.68
N LEU A 38 -4.09 -26.31 -21.34
CA LEU A 38 -4.76 -26.11 -20.05
C LEU A 38 -5.88 -27.12 -19.78
N LYS A 39 -6.58 -27.61 -20.80
CA LYS A 39 -7.62 -28.65 -20.66
C LYS A 39 -7.03 -30.05 -20.46
N SER A 40 -5.81 -30.28 -20.92
CA SER A 40 -5.12 -31.57 -20.78
C SER A 40 -4.41 -31.76 -19.43
N MET A 41 -4.21 -30.67 -18.66
CA MET A 41 -3.60 -30.73 -17.34
C MET A 41 -4.64 -31.10 -16.28
N ASP A 42 -4.40 -32.18 -15.53
CA ASP A 42 -5.20 -32.55 -14.36
C ASP A 42 -4.88 -31.60 -13.19
N LEU A 43 -5.74 -30.59 -13.03
CA LEU A 43 -5.63 -29.55 -12.00
C LEU A 43 -6.29 -29.96 -10.67
N SER A 44 -6.76 -31.20 -10.52
CA SER A 44 -7.42 -31.68 -9.30
C SER A 44 -6.50 -31.60 -8.06
N GLN A 45 -5.18 -31.76 -8.25
CA GLN A 45 -4.16 -31.60 -7.21
C GLN A 45 -3.89 -30.13 -6.79
N TYR A 46 -4.36 -29.16 -7.57
CA TYR A 46 -4.27 -27.72 -7.26
C TYR A 46 -5.62 -27.12 -6.84
N ALA A 47 -6.64 -27.97 -6.65
CA ALA A 47 -7.94 -27.53 -6.17
C ALA A 47 -7.82 -27.08 -4.71
N ILE A 48 -7.73 -25.77 -4.51
CA ILE A 48 -7.73 -25.16 -3.18
C ILE A 48 -9.12 -25.39 -2.57
N THR A 49 -9.21 -26.33 -1.62
CA THR A 49 -10.41 -26.58 -0.83
C THR A 49 -10.60 -25.45 0.19
N GLY A 50 -11.30 -24.39 -0.21
CA GLY A 50 -11.71 -23.31 0.68
C GLY A 50 -13.13 -22.86 0.33
N LYS A 51 -13.99 -22.65 1.33
CA LYS A 51 -15.36 -22.18 1.08
C LYS A 51 -15.29 -20.73 0.61
N ASP A 52 -16.18 -20.32 -0.28
CA ASP A 52 -16.29 -18.95 -0.83
C ASP A 52 -16.34 -17.82 0.23
N ASP A 53 -16.66 -18.17 1.47
CA ASP A 53 -16.70 -17.24 2.59
C ASP A 53 -15.29 -16.91 3.13
N ASP A 54 -14.33 -17.83 3.04
CA ASP A 54 -12.93 -17.64 3.47
C ASP A 54 -12.21 -16.63 2.55
N TRP A 55 -12.50 -16.70 1.24
CA TRP A 55 -11.96 -15.79 0.22
C TRP A 55 -12.46 -14.34 0.38
N LYS A 56 -13.68 -14.14 0.91
CA LYS A 56 -14.25 -12.80 1.16
C LYS A 56 -13.70 -12.15 2.42
N GLU A 57 -13.06 -12.91 3.30
CA GLU A 57 -12.42 -12.40 4.52
C GLU A 57 -10.96 -11.98 4.24
N ALA A 58 -10.23 -12.74 3.43
CA ALA A 58 -8.87 -12.43 2.98
C ALA A 58 -8.75 -11.12 2.18
N LEU A 59 -9.78 -10.74 1.42
CA LEU A 59 -9.80 -9.51 0.62
C LEU A 59 -10.02 -8.22 1.43
N LYS A 60 -10.31 -8.31 2.73
CA LYS A 60 -10.66 -7.14 3.57
C LYS A 60 -9.50 -6.55 4.37
N SER A 61 -8.38 -7.25 4.56
CA SER A 61 -7.35 -6.84 5.52
C SER A 61 -6.19 -6.04 4.90
N LYS A 62 -6.43 -4.80 4.45
CA LYS A 62 -5.32 -3.84 4.27
C LYS A 62 -5.04 -3.14 5.60
N GLY A 63 -4.31 -3.83 6.48
CA GLY A 63 -3.82 -3.33 7.76
C GLY A 63 -2.42 -2.69 7.67
N PRO A 64 -1.85 -2.23 8.80
CA PRO A 64 -0.45 -1.79 8.88
C PRO A 64 0.51 -2.97 8.69
N ALA A 65 1.81 -2.65 8.59
CA ALA A 65 2.85 -3.61 8.23
C ALA A 65 2.84 -4.87 9.10
N LYS A 66 2.92 -6.05 8.48
CA LYS A 66 2.98 -7.35 9.18
C LYS A 66 4.38 -7.94 9.08
N MET A 67 4.87 -8.52 10.17
CA MET A 67 6.19 -9.17 10.22
C MET A 67 6.05 -10.66 10.51
N ILE A 68 6.76 -11.51 9.78
CA ILE A 68 6.92 -12.94 10.09
C ILE A 68 8.35 -13.19 10.59
N SER A 69 8.51 -13.95 11.66
CA SER A 69 9.81 -14.44 12.15
C SER A 69 9.84 -15.97 12.11
N ILE A 70 10.90 -16.56 11.56
CA ILE A 70 11.07 -18.01 11.36
C ILE A 70 12.46 -18.41 11.83
N ALA A 71 12.56 -19.42 12.69
CA ALA A 71 13.80 -20.17 12.91
C ALA A 71 13.73 -21.45 12.08
N SER A 72 14.81 -21.85 11.40
CA SER A 72 14.81 -23.03 10.52
C SER A 72 16.00 -23.94 10.81
N ASP A 73 15.78 -25.25 10.91
CA ASP A 73 16.87 -26.23 11.08
C ASP A 73 16.91 -27.30 9.97
N LYS A 74 18.15 -27.61 9.54
CA LYS A 74 18.68 -28.54 8.50
C LYS A 74 18.15 -28.51 7.03
N PRO A 75 19.04 -28.73 6.03
CA PRO A 75 18.77 -28.44 4.63
C PRO A 75 18.50 -29.72 3.82
N SER A 76 17.30 -30.30 3.86
CA SER A 76 17.03 -31.48 3.03
C SER A 76 16.30 -31.17 1.71
N LYS A 77 15.55 -30.05 1.58
CA LYS A 77 14.96 -29.61 0.29
C LYS A 77 14.75 -28.08 0.23
N ARG A 78 15.78 -27.33 -0.17
CA ARG A 78 15.79 -25.85 -0.17
C ARG A 78 14.74 -25.20 -1.08
N LYS A 79 14.44 -25.78 -2.24
CA LYS A 79 13.50 -25.20 -3.22
C LYS A 79 12.05 -25.23 -2.73
N SER A 80 11.61 -26.38 -2.20
CA SER A 80 10.27 -26.51 -1.62
C SER A 80 10.06 -25.64 -0.38
N LEU A 81 11.13 -25.34 0.38
CA LEU A 81 11.07 -24.44 1.55
C LEU A 81 10.84 -22.99 1.13
N VAL A 82 11.54 -22.51 0.10
CA VAL A 82 11.37 -21.14 -0.42
C VAL A 82 9.96 -20.98 -1.02
N ASP A 83 9.46 -21.99 -1.74
CA ASP A 83 8.11 -21.98 -2.30
C ASP A 83 7.03 -21.96 -1.19
N GLU A 84 7.19 -22.76 -0.14
CA GLU A 84 6.31 -22.75 1.03
C GLU A 84 6.35 -21.41 1.75
N LEU A 85 7.55 -20.84 1.92
CA LEU A 85 7.74 -19.53 2.52
C LEU A 85 7.04 -18.43 1.69
N ASP A 86 7.18 -18.44 0.37
CA ASP A 86 6.52 -17.47 -0.52
C ASP A 86 4.99 -17.57 -0.41
N ALA A 87 4.46 -18.80 -0.32
CA ALA A 87 3.04 -19.05 -0.10
C ALA A 87 2.55 -18.52 1.26
N VAL A 88 3.28 -18.79 2.34
CA VAL A 88 2.93 -18.32 3.70
C VAL A 88 2.99 -16.79 3.78
N VAL A 89 4.01 -16.17 3.19
CA VAL A 89 4.18 -14.71 3.12
C VAL A 89 3.04 -14.08 2.32
N SER A 90 2.70 -14.65 1.17
CA SER A 90 1.60 -14.19 0.31
C SER A 90 0.24 -14.33 0.98
N PHE A 91 -0.02 -15.48 1.61
CA PHE A 91 -1.27 -15.76 2.33
C PHE A 91 -1.49 -14.78 3.49
N ASN A 92 -0.44 -14.50 4.27
CA ASN A 92 -0.52 -13.61 5.41
C ASN A 92 -0.42 -12.12 5.04
N GLN A 93 -0.08 -11.79 3.79
CA GLN A 93 0.19 -10.43 3.31
C GLN A 93 1.25 -9.74 4.17
N THR A 94 2.40 -10.40 4.30
CA THR A 94 3.50 -9.95 5.14
C THR A 94 4.36 -8.92 4.42
N ASP A 95 4.93 -7.99 5.18
CA ASP A 95 5.77 -6.91 4.64
C ASP A 95 7.26 -7.10 4.98
N MET A 96 7.55 -7.77 6.09
CA MET A 96 8.91 -8.04 6.58
C MET A 96 9.01 -9.48 7.06
N VAL A 97 10.04 -10.21 6.66
CA VAL A 97 10.29 -11.59 7.10
C VAL A 97 11.69 -11.64 7.69
N CYS A 98 11.84 -12.19 8.89
CA CYS A 98 13.12 -12.37 9.57
C CYS A 98 13.38 -13.87 9.73
N ILE A 99 14.58 -14.31 9.39
CA ILE A 99 14.98 -15.72 9.45
C ILE A 99 16.31 -15.85 10.19
N THR A 100 16.34 -16.73 11.18
CA THR A 100 17.56 -17.18 11.85
C THR A 100 17.90 -18.60 11.44
N GLU A 101 19.19 -18.94 11.50
CA GLU A 101 19.73 -20.22 11.04
C GLU A 101 19.39 -20.49 9.57
N THR A 102 19.87 -19.63 8.67
CA THR A 102 19.57 -19.76 7.24
C THR A 102 20.31 -20.92 6.58
N TRP A 103 21.45 -21.34 7.14
CA TRP A 103 22.38 -22.31 6.56
C TRP A 103 22.80 -21.93 5.13
N LEU A 104 22.76 -20.64 4.82
CA LEU A 104 23.22 -20.08 3.56
C LEU A 104 24.71 -19.80 3.61
N SER A 105 25.32 -19.79 2.43
CA SER A 105 26.72 -19.40 2.26
C SER A 105 26.85 -18.41 1.10
N PRO A 106 27.93 -17.62 1.07
CA PRO A 106 28.19 -16.70 -0.04
C PRO A 106 28.27 -17.39 -1.41
N ALA A 107 28.54 -18.70 -1.44
CA ALA A 107 28.57 -19.49 -2.66
C ALA A 107 27.18 -19.74 -3.26
N ILE A 108 26.11 -19.57 -2.49
CA ILE A 108 24.74 -19.70 -2.96
C ILE A 108 24.29 -18.35 -3.53
N PRO A 109 23.86 -18.28 -4.81
CA PRO A 109 23.40 -17.03 -5.41
C PRO A 109 22.04 -16.60 -4.85
N ASP A 110 21.84 -15.29 -4.68
CA ASP A 110 20.61 -14.70 -4.14
C ASP A 110 19.36 -15.11 -4.93
N ASN A 111 19.48 -15.26 -6.25
CA ASN A 111 18.38 -15.65 -7.14
C ASN A 111 17.77 -17.01 -6.80
N LEU A 112 18.51 -17.90 -6.13
CA LEU A 112 18.01 -19.23 -5.75
C LEU A 112 17.10 -19.17 -4.53
N VAL A 113 17.19 -18.11 -3.74
CA VAL A 113 16.52 -17.95 -2.45
C VAL A 113 15.63 -16.70 -2.41
N SER A 114 15.51 -15.96 -3.51
CA SER A 114 14.69 -14.75 -3.59
C SER A 114 13.19 -15.06 -3.49
N LEU A 115 12.48 -14.28 -2.68
CA LEU A 115 11.00 -14.28 -2.62
C LEU A 115 10.42 -13.25 -3.58
N SER A 116 9.22 -13.53 -4.09
CA SER A 116 8.54 -12.68 -5.07
C SER A 116 8.14 -11.32 -4.45
N ASN A 117 8.67 -10.22 -5.00
CA ASN A 117 8.45 -8.85 -4.49
C ASN A 117 9.12 -8.53 -3.14
N PHE A 118 10.21 -9.22 -2.80
CA PHE A 118 11.02 -8.90 -1.63
C PHE A 118 12.48 -8.69 -1.99
N ASN A 119 13.11 -7.79 -1.25
CA ASN A 119 14.54 -7.58 -1.24
C ASN A 119 15.15 -8.44 -0.13
N LEU A 120 16.14 -9.25 -0.49
CA LEU A 120 16.88 -10.12 0.42
C LEU A 120 18.07 -9.36 1.02
N PHE A 121 18.16 -9.36 2.35
CA PHE A 121 19.35 -8.94 3.10
C PHE A 121 19.82 -10.13 3.93
N ARG A 122 21.09 -10.54 3.79
CA ARG A 122 21.64 -11.68 4.54
C ARG A 122 23.01 -11.38 5.11
N ASN A 123 23.29 -12.00 6.24
CA ASN A 123 24.60 -12.08 6.88
C ASN A 123 24.92 -13.57 7.08
N ASP A 124 25.71 -14.10 6.16
CA ASP A 124 26.07 -15.52 6.10
C ASP A 124 27.36 -15.78 6.91
N ARG A 125 27.45 -16.93 7.60
CA ARG A 125 28.70 -17.31 8.26
C ARG A 125 29.77 -17.69 7.25
N LEU A 126 30.99 -17.20 7.47
CA LEU A 126 32.13 -17.44 6.58
C LEU A 126 32.93 -18.71 6.92
N VAL A 127 32.95 -19.14 8.19
CA VAL A 127 33.97 -20.10 8.69
C VAL A 127 33.38 -21.44 9.16
N SER A 128 32.14 -21.47 9.68
CA SER A 128 31.54 -22.69 10.24
C SER A 128 30.37 -23.22 9.39
N ASN A 129 30.13 -24.52 9.48
CA ASN A 129 28.97 -25.15 8.87
C ASN A 129 27.69 -24.83 9.69
N GLY A 130 26.82 -23.99 9.16
CA GLY A 130 25.51 -23.65 9.72
C GLY A 130 25.40 -22.26 10.35
N GLY A 131 24.20 -21.84 10.72
CA GLY A 131 23.90 -20.49 11.22
C GLY A 131 23.57 -19.47 10.12
N GLY A 132 23.78 -18.18 10.42
CA GLY A 132 23.47 -17.07 9.51
C GLY A 132 22.08 -16.49 9.73
N VAL A 133 21.93 -15.21 9.41
CA VAL A 133 20.67 -14.45 9.58
C VAL A 133 20.27 -13.78 8.28
N CYS A 134 18.96 -13.66 8.06
CA CYS A 134 18.40 -13.09 6.85
C CYS A 134 17.13 -12.30 7.15
N ALA A 135 16.91 -11.23 6.39
CA ALA A 135 15.65 -10.50 6.35
C ALA A 135 15.19 -10.30 4.91
N TYR A 136 13.92 -10.60 4.64
CA TYR A 136 13.23 -10.22 3.40
C TYR A 136 12.34 -9.02 3.68
N ILE A 137 12.52 -7.95 2.91
CA ILE A 137 11.69 -6.73 3.04
C ILE A 137 10.94 -6.50 1.74
N ASN A 138 9.63 -6.29 1.81
CA ASN A 138 8.80 -6.05 0.64
C ASN A 138 9.39 -4.91 -0.20
N SER A 139 9.60 -5.13 -1.50
CA SER A 139 10.30 -4.18 -2.39
C SER A 139 9.60 -2.82 -2.49
N ASN A 140 8.34 -2.70 -2.04
CA ASN A 140 7.61 -1.44 -1.94
C ASN A 140 7.96 -0.59 -0.71
N ILE A 141 8.78 -1.10 0.20
CA ILE A 141 9.19 -0.45 1.45
C ILE A 141 10.65 -0.02 1.31
N TYR A 142 10.92 1.25 1.63
CA TYR A 142 12.29 1.73 1.67
C TYR A 142 13.05 1.06 2.82
N CYS A 143 14.21 0.50 2.52
CA CYS A 143 15.04 -0.23 3.46
C CYS A 143 16.52 -0.01 3.14
N ARG A 144 17.34 0.22 4.18
CA ARG A 144 18.78 0.36 4.08
C ARG A 144 19.46 -0.51 5.15
N ARG A 145 20.50 -1.27 4.76
CA ARG A 145 21.38 -1.98 5.69
C ARG A 145 22.31 -1.01 6.41
N ILE A 146 22.50 -1.20 7.71
CA ILE A 146 23.39 -0.42 8.56
C ILE A 146 24.58 -1.32 8.92
N GLU A 147 25.55 -1.39 8.03
CA GLU A 147 26.73 -2.26 8.20
C GLU A 147 27.59 -1.83 9.39
N GLU A 148 27.54 -0.54 9.75
CA GLU A 148 28.28 0.00 10.90
C GLU A 148 27.80 -0.58 12.25
N PHE A 149 26.59 -1.16 12.27
CA PHE A 149 26.01 -1.77 13.47
C PHE A 149 26.29 -3.27 13.54
N GLU A 150 26.94 -3.86 12.54
CA GLU A 150 27.24 -5.28 12.52
C GLU A 150 28.63 -5.56 13.13
N ASN A 151 28.74 -6.68 13.86
CA ASN A 151 29.99 -7.11 14.48
C ASN A 151 30.26 -8.56 14.09
N SER A 152 31.51 -8.89 13.75
CA SER A 152 31.91 -10.26 13.38
C SER A 152 31.73 -11.28 14.51
N SER A 153 31.76 -10.85 15.77
CA SER A 153 31.52 -11.72 16.93
C SER A 153 30.04 -11.96 17.22
N ILE A 154 29.13 -11.13 16.69
CA ILE A 154 27.70 -11.18 16.99
C ILE A 154 26.92 -11.35 15.69
N GLU A 155 26.25 -12.49 15.54
CA GLU A 155 25.44 -12.78 14.38
C GLU A 155 24.17 -11.93 14.37
N SER A 156 24.28 -10.79 13.71
CA SER A 156 23.20 -9.82 13.60
C SER A 156 23.16 -9.17 12.22
N LEU A 157 21.97 -8.71 11.85
CA LEU A 157 21.70 -7.94 10.64
C LEU A 157 20.83 -6.74 11.04
N TRP A 158 21.26 -5.53 10.69
CA TRP A 158 20.59 -4.30 11.08
C TRP A 158 20.09 -3.52 9.86
N LEU A 159 18.83 -3.11 9.90
CA LEU A 159 18.13 -2.46 8.80
C LEU A 159 17.36 -1.23 9.29
N SER A 160 17.52 -0.10 8.60
CA SER A 160 16.64 1.05 8.70
C SER A 160 15.51 0.91 7.69
N VAL A 161 14.28 0.76 8.17
CA VAL A 161 13.10 0.47 7.36
C VAL A 161 12.08 1.60 7.50
N ARG A 162 11.58 2.10 6.37
CA ARG A 162 10.57 3.18 6.33
C ARG A 162 9.33 2.76 5.53
N PRO A 163 8.35 2.10 6.17
CA PRO A 163 7.07 1.79 5.55
C PRO A 163 6.30 3.06 5.12
N LYS A 164 5.55 2.97 4.01
CA LYS A 164 4.73 4.09 3.48
C LYS A 164 3.67 4.60 4.46
N LYS A 165 3.25 3.76 5.41
CA LYS A 165 2.22 4.07 6.41
C LYS A 165 2.73 3.67 7.79
N LEU A 166 3.38 4.60 8.45
CA LEU A 166 3.70 4.50 9.88
C LEU A 166 2.70 5.28 10.73
N PRO A 167 2.49 4.89 12.00
CA PRO A 167 1.82 5.75 12.97
C PRO A 167 2.50 7.13 13.02
N ARG A 168 1.74 8.20 13.30
CA ARG A 168 2.28 9.58 13.31
C ARG A 168 3.44 9.81 14.29
N SER A 169 3.55 8.97 15.32
CA SER A 169 4.60 9.00 16.33
C SER A 169 5.80 8.11 15.99
N VAL A 170 5.86 7.56 14.77
CA VAL A 170 6.97 6.71 14.34
C VAL A 170 7.52 7.28 13.03
N SER A 171 8.76 7.73 13.05
CA SER A 171 9.43 8.32 11.88
C SER A 171 10.07 7.25 10.98
N VAL A 172 10.66 6.22 11.60
CA VAL A 172 11.40 5.13 10.96
C VAL A 172 11.38 3.90 11.88
N VAL A 173 11.65 2.72 11.33
CA VAL A 173 11.76 1.47 12.07
C VAL A 173 13.20 0.96 12.00
N LEU A 174 13.83 0.74 13.14
CA LEU A 174 15.06 -0.03 13.24
C LEU A 174 14.70 -1.50 13.38
N LEU A 175 14.99 -2.30 12.36
CA LEU A 175 14.80 -3.74 12.36
C LEU A 175 16.16 -4.41 12.57
N ALA A 176 16.24 -5.34 13.52
CA ALA A 176 17.40 -6.17 13.72
C ALA A 176 17.02 -7.65 13.79
N VAL A 177 17.78 -8.49 13.09
CA VAL A 177 17.70 -9.95 13.20
C VAL A 177 18.93 -10.43 13.94
N VAL A 178 18.76 -11.12 15.06
CA VAL A 178 19.87 -11.55 15.93
C VAL A 178 19.79 -13.06 16.15
N TYR A 179 20.92 -13.73 16.03
CA TYR A 179 21.08 -15.12 16.44
C TYR A 179 22.11 -15.21 17.56
N HIS A 180 21.73 -15.81 18.68
CA HIS A 180 22.62 -16.07 19.80
C HIS A 180 22.71 -17.57 20.05
N SER A 181 23.92 -18.11 19.91
CA SER A 181 24.17 -19.55 19.99
C SER A 181 23.89 -20.13 21.38
N THR A 182 23.43 -21.37 21.44
CA THR A 182 23.31 -22.14 22.69
C THR A 182 24.66 -22.37 23.38
N ALA A 183 25.78 -22.29 22.65
CA ALA A 183 27.13 -22.43 23.20
C ALA A 183 27.65 -21.15 23.88
N SER A 184 26.95 -20.01 23.69
CA SER A 184 27.31 -18.73 24.27
C SER A 184 27.27 -18.77 25.80
N ARG A 185 28.22 -18.08 26.44
CA ARG A 185 28.33 -17.98 27.90
C ARG A 185 28.17 -16.53 28.35
N GLN A 186 28.49 -16.30 29.62
CA GLN A 186 28.29 -15.01 30.27
C GLN A 186 29.05 -13.86 29.59
N THR A 187 30.22 -14.13 29.04
CA THR A 187 31.04 -13.16 28.29
C THR A 187 30.32 -12.68 27.03
N GLU A 188 29.86 -13.62 26.21
CA GLU A 188 29.14 -13.36 24.96
C GLU A 188 27.78 -12.69 25.25
N ASN A 189 27.13 -13.04 26.36
CA ASN A 189 25.91 -12.36 26.80
C ASN A 189 26.16 -10.87 27.08
N VAL A 190 27.25 -10.52 27.76
CA VAL A 190 27.61 -9.14 28.07
C VAL A 190 27.94 -8.38 26.78
N GLU A 191 28.67 -9.00 25.86
CA GLU A 191 28.95 -8.41 24.54
C GLU A 191 27.66 -8.15 23.77
N LEU A 192 26.73 -9.12 23.74
CA LEU A 192 25.43 -8.94 23.09
C LEU A 192 24.61 -7.81 23.71
N TYR A 193 24.54 -7.73 25.05
CA TYR A 193 23.84 -6.64 25.72
C TYR A 193 24.45 -5.28 25.39
N SER A 194 25.76 -5.15 25.48
CA SER A 194 26.47 -3.92 25.15
C SER A 194 26.23 -3.53 23.69
N HIS A 195 26.30 -4.50 22.79
CA HIS A 195 26.10 -4.28 21.36
C HIS A 195 24.69 -3.78 21.04
N ILE A 196 23.66 -4.45 21.58
CA ILE A 196 22.27 -4.01 21.41
C ILE A 196 22.09 -2.61 21.99
N GLN A 197 22.61 -2.33 23.18
CA GLN A 197 22.49 -1.03 23.82
C GLN A 197 23.15 0.07 22.99
N THR A 198 24.41 -0.10 22.59
CA THR A 198 25.14 0.90 21.80
C THR A 198 24.46 1.20 20.47
N ASN A 199 24.00 0.18 19.75
CA ASN A 199 23.34 0.36 18.45
C ASN A 199 21.98 1.06 18.59
N VAL A 200 21.19 0.65 19.60
CA VAL A 200 19.89 1.27 19.88
C VAL A 200 20.04 2.72 20.31
N ASP A 201 20.97 3.02 21.22
CA ASP A 201 21.22 4.38 21.70
C ASP A 201 21.73 5.28 20.57
N SER A 202 22.66 4.79 19.74
CA SER A 202 23.16 5.50 18.57
C SER A 202 22.04 5.83 17.57
N PHE A 203 21.18 4.86 17.27
CA PHE A 203 20.08 5.07 16.33
C PHE A 203 19.00 6.01 16.86
N LEU A 204 18.64 5.87 18.14
CA LEU A 204 17.65 6.72 18.79
C LEU A 204 18.16 8.15 18.99
N TYR A 205 19.48 8.35 19.12
CA TYR A 205 20.08 9.69 19.12
C TYR A 205 19.80 10.44 17.80
N SER A 206 19.98 9.76 16.66
CA SER A 206 19.67 10.35 15.35
C SER A 206 18.18 10.37 15.02
N HIS A 207 17.41 9.41 15.55
CA HIS A 207 15.98 9.24 15.29
C HIS A 207 15.19 9.03 16.61
N PRO A 208 14.89 10.11 17.36
CA PRO A 208 14.25 10.00 18.68
C PRO A 208 12.88 9.30 18.69
N GLU A 209 12.14 9.43 17.59
CA GLU A 209 10.81 8.83 17.41
C GLU A 209 10.86 7.52 16.60
N ALA A 210 12.02 6.84 16.55
CA ALA A 210 12.12 5.56 15.87
C ALA A 210 11.47 4.42 16.68
N LEU A 211 10.84 3.51 15.94
CA LEU A 211 10.40 2.23 16.50
C LEU A 211 11.54 1.21 16.38
N VAL A 212 11.93 0.61 17.49
CA VAL A 212 12.93 -0.47 17.50
C VAL A 212 12.20 -1.82 17.49
N LEU A 213 12.61 -2.71 16.59
CA LEU A 213 12.15 -4.09 16.48
C LEU A 213 13.37 -5.00 16.34
N ILE A 214 13.72 -5.72 17.41
CA ILE A 214 14.81 -6.70 17.40
C ILE A 214 14.19 -8.07 17.54
N THR A 215 14.45 -8.99 16.62
CA THR A 215 13.90 -10.34 16.67
C THR A 215 14.93 -11.40 16.32
N GLY A 216 14.67 -12.64 16.77
CA GLY A 216 15.42 -13.81 16.39
C GLY A 216 15.49 -14.80 17.55
N ASP A 217 16.42 -15.74 17.44
CA ASP A 217 16.64 -16.79 18.42
C ASP A 217 17.77 -16.39 19.37
N PHE A 218 17.40 -16.15 20.64
CA PHE A 218 18.33 -15.72 21.68
C PHE A 218 18.82 -16.89 22.53
N ASN A 219 18.24 -18.08 22.39
CA ASN A 219 18.53 -19.25 23.22
C ASN A 219 18.60 -18.96 24.73
N PHE A 220 17.78 -18.01 25.21
CA PHE A 220 17.95 -17.36 26.51
C PHE A 220 17.90 -18.33 27.71
N ARG A 221 17.17 -19.44 27.57
CA ARG A 221 17.10 -20.48 28.61
C ARG A 221 18.41 -21.23 28.79
N SER A 222 19.13 -21.46 27.69
CA SER A 222 20.42 -22.16 27.69
C SER A 222 21.55 -21.22 28.09
N THR A 223 21.47 -19.95 27.69
CA THR A 223 22.53 -18.96 27.88
C THR A 223 22.36 -18.14 29.16
N GLY A 224 21.16 -18.13 29.77
CA GLY A 224 20.85 -17.32 30.95
C GLY A 224 20.58 -15.84 30.64
N LEU A 225 20.24 -15.50 29.39
CA LEU A 225 19.85 -14.13 29.03
C LEU A 225 18.53 -13.73 29.74
N ASP A 226 18.45 -12.47 30.15
CA ASP A 226 17.33 -11.86 30.86
C ASP A 226 16.79 -10.68 30.06
N ALA A 227 15.57 -10.80 29.55
CA ALA A 227 14.90 -9.72 28.85
C ALA A 227 14.69 -8.48 29.75
N ASN A 228 14.60 -8.65 31.07
CA ASN A 228 14.50 -7.50 31.99
C ASN A 228 15.80 -6.70 32.05
N HIS A 229 16.95 -7.31 31.78
CA HIS A 229 18.21 -6.59 31.64
C HIS A 229 18.15 -5.63 30.45
N LEU A 230 17.74 -6.12 29.27
CA LEU A 230 17.53 -5.30 28.06
C LEU A 230 16.50 -4.18 28.26
N LYS A 231 15.46 -4.44 29.04
CA LYS A 231 14.49 -3.42 29.45
C LYS A 231 15.12 -2.29 30.27
N ARG A 232 16.05 -2.61 31.17
CA ARG A 232 16.73 -1.62 32.01
C ARG A 232 17.76 -0.82 31.23
N ILE A 233 18.54 -1.46 30.37
CA ILE A 233 19.68 -0.80 29.68
C ILE A 233 19.28 -0.10 28.39
N ALA A 234 18.30 -0.63 27.64
CA ALA A 234 17.93 -0.14 26.31
C ALA A 234 16.43 0.19 26.18
N GLY A 235 15.65 0.08 27.26
CA GLY A 235 14.21 0.35 27.25
C GLY A 235 13.40 -0.65 26.43
N LEU A 236 13.97 -1.81 26.08
CA LEU A 236 13.35 -2.80 25.22
C LEU A 236 12.48 -3.80 26.00
N THR A 237 11.29 -4.06 25.50
CA THR A 237 10.34 -5.02 26.08
C THR A 237 10.07 -6.17 25.13
N GLN A 238 10.07 -7.39 25.65
CA GLN A 238 9.71 -8.58 24.90
C GLN A 238 8.19 -8.63 24.73
N ILE A 239 7.72 -8.89 23.50
CA ILE A 239 6.29 -8.82 23.13
C ILE A 239 5.68 -10.13 22.61
N VAL A 240 6.47 -11.21 22.46
CA VAL A 240 5.94 -12.52 22.02
C VAL A 240 5.26 -13.22 23.20
N LYS A 241 3.97 -13.54 23.06
CA LYS A 241 3.16 -14.18 24.11
C LYS A 241 2.78 -15.63 23.80
N VAL A 242 3.16 -16.14 22.63
CA VAL A 242 2.83 -17.48 22.13
C VAL A 242 4.05 -18.40 22.20
N ALA A 243 3.82 -19.70 22.36
CA ALA A 243 4.88 -20.69 22.30
C ALA A 243 5.53 -20.72 20.91
N THR A 244 6.85 -20.83 20.88
CA THR A 244 7.67 -20.75 19.65
C THR A 244 8.41 -22.05 19.38
N ARG A 245 8.50 -22.96 20.36
CA ARG A 245 8.93 -24.36 20.18
C ARG A 245 8.25 -25.24 21.20
N ALA A 246 7.56 -26.29 20.75
CA ALA A 246 6.68 -27.10 21.60
C ALA A 246 5.76 -26.21 22.46
N ASP A 247 5.83 -26.32 23.80
CA ASP A 247 5.02 -25.53 24.74
C ASP A 247 5.79 -24.34 25.37
N VAL A 248 6.91 -23.91 24.76
CA VAL A 248 7.83 -22.93 25.33
C VAL A 248 8.09 -21.76 24.37
N ILE A 249 8.27 -20.55 24.94
CA ILE A 249 8.75 -19.36 24.23
C ILE A 249 10.29 -19.38 24.28
N LEU A 250 10.94 -19.45 23.13
CA LEU A 250 12.40 -19.36 22.97
C LEU A 250 12.80 -18.10 22.18
N ASP A 251 12.04 -17.78 21.15
CA ASP A 251 12.32 -16.68 20.23
C ASP A 251 11.78 -15.36 20.80
N TRP A 252 12.59 -14.31 20.71
CA TRP A 252 12.20 -12.99 21.20
C TRP A 252 11.87 -12.06 20.04
N CYS A 253 10.91 -11.16 20.30
CA CYS A 253 10.73 -9.92 19.57
C CYS A 253 10.71 -8.82 20.63
N LEU A 254 11.67 -7.90 20.55
CA LEU A 254 11.93 -6.84 21.51
C LEU A 254 11.58 -5.48 20.88
N THR A 255 10.93 -4.59 21.63
CA THR A 255 10.59 -3.24 21.16
C THR A 255 10.66 -2.17 22.24
N ASN A 256 11.00 -0.94 21.84
CA ASN A 256 11.00 0.25 22.70
C ASN A 256 9.61 0.88 22.86
N SER A 257 8.59 0.39 22.15
CA SER A 257 7.26 0.98 22.20
C SER A 257 6.51 0.62 23.48
N LYS A 258 6.04 1.62 24.24
CA LYS A 258 5.18 1.46 25.44
C LYS A 258 3.78 0.93 25.16
N VAL A 259 3.49 0.48 23.94
CA VAL A 259 2.14 0.10 23.55
C VAL A 259 2.05 -1.41 23.54
N ASP A 260 1.62 -1.96 24.68
CA ASP A 260 1.25 -3.37 24.90
C ASP A 260 0.22 -3.93 23.89
N ASN A 261 -0.18 -3.16 22.86
CA ASN A 261 -1.25 -3.45 21.93
C ASN A 261 -0.98 -2.97 20.48
N ILE A 262 0.25 -2.59 20.07
CA ILE A 262 0.50 -2.31 18.62
C ILE A 262 0.57 -3.61 17.83
N TYR A 263 1.24 -4.63 18.37
CA TYR A 263 1.39 -5.91 17.69
C TYR A 263 0.79 -7.03 18.53
N GLU A 264 0.05 -7.91 17.85
CA GLU A 264 -0.37 -9.20 18.40
C GLU A 264 0.53 -10.28 17.81
N SER A 265 1.11 -11.09 18.69
CA SER A 265 1.88 -12.28 18.31
C SER A 265 0.92 -13.43 18.03
N ILE A 266 0.94 -13.94 16.81
CA ILE A 266 0.14 -15.09 16.37
C ILE A 266 1.11 -16.23 16.04
N GLN A 267 0.86 -17.41 16.61
CA GLN A 267 1.60 -18.62 16.28
C GLN A 267 1.11 -19.16 14.93
N LEU A 268 2.05 -19.41 14.02
CA LEU A 268 1.82 -20.12 12.77
C LEU A 268 2.52 -21.49 12.82
N PRO A 269 2.09 -22.45 11.99
CA PRO A 269 2.78 -23.73 11.88
C PRO A 269 4.27 -23.56 11.54
N PRO A 270 5.12 -24.53 11.89
CA PRO A 270 6.49 -24.58 11.40
C PRO A 270 6.51 -24.65 9.86
N ILE A 271 7.50 -24.02 9.25
CA ILE A 271 7.68 -24.05 7.79
C ILE A 271 8.69 -25.16 7.46
N GLY A 272 8.34 -26.01 6.51
CA GLY A 272 9.17 -27.13 6.07
C GLY A 272 9.46 -28.14 7.19
N THR A 273 10.74 -28.34 7.50
CA THR A 273 11.22 -29.28 8.52
C THR A 273 11.66 -28.60 9.82
N SER A 274 11.39 -27.30 9.98
CA SER A 274 11.70 -26.60 11.23
C SER A 274 10.92 -27.21 12.39
N ASP A 275 11.56 -27.29 13.56
CA ASP A 275 10.91 -27.64 14.82
C ASP A 275 10.46 -26.41 15.61
N HIS A 276 10.77 -25.21 15.12
CA HIS A 276 10.26 -23.94 15.64
C HIS A 276 8.97 -23.52 14.92
N TYR A 277 8.01 -23.03 15.70
CA TYR A 277 6.83 -22.37 15.17
C TYR A 277 7.18 -21.01 14.60
N THR A 278 6.53 -20.67 13.49
CA THR A 278 6.66 -19.35 12.87
C THR A 278 5.85 -18.33 13.67
N ILE A 279 6.38 -17.13 13.89
CA ILE A 279 5.70 -16.07 14.65
C ILE A 279 5.29 -14.97 13.70
N LEU A 280 3.99 -14.70 13.62
CA LEU A 280 3.44 -13.55 12.91
C LEU A 280 3.16 -12.43 13.91
N MET A 281 3.89 -11.33 13.78
CA MET A 281 3.62 -10.08 14.48
C MET A 281 2.68 -9.23 13.63
N LYS A 282 1.40 -9.27 13.99
CA LYS A 282 0.36 -8.55 13.27
C LYS A 282 0.10 -7.21 13.93
N ALA A 283 0.30 -6.11 13.20
CA ALA A 283 -0.08 -4.81 13.68
C ALA A 283 -1.59 -4.77 13.93
N GLN A 284 -2.00 -4.57 15.18
CA GLN A 284 -3.37 -4.29 15.53
C GLN A 284 -3.80 -3.05 14.74
N PRO A 285 -4.99 -3.08 14.11
CA PRO A 285 -5.54 -1.87 13.55
C PRO A 285 -5.71 -0.91 14.71
N SER A 286 -4.82 0.10 14.77
CA SER A 286 -5.09 1.26 15.60
C SER A 286 -6.53 1.67 15.31
N PRO A 287 -7.35 1.99 16.33
CA PRO A 287 -8.60 2.67 16.07
C PRO A 287 -8.21 3.99 15.42
N SER A 288 -8.12 3.99 14.09
CA SER A 288 -7.76 5.17 13.33
C SER A 288 -8.79 6.19 13.77
N LYS A 289 -8.36 7.27 14.43
CA LYS A 289 -9.26 8.41 14.58
C LYS A 289 -9.73 8.70 13.17
N PRO A 290 -11.04 8.56 12.86
CA PRO A 290 -11.48 8.66 11.49
C PRO A 290 -10.96 9.98 10.95
N ASP A 291 -10.29 9.95 9.79
CA ASP A 291 -9.83 11.17 9.13
C ASP A 291 -11.09 11.94 8.75
N ASN A 292 -11.48 12.83 9.65
CA ASN A 292 -12.72 13.57 9.58
C ASN A 292 -12.41 14.85 8.83
N SER A 293 -12.87 14.92 7.59
CA SER A 293 -12.98 16.19 6.90
C SER A 293 -14.21 16.94 7.41
N HIS A 294 -14.09 18.25 7.50
CA HIS A 294 -15.25 19.11 7.69
C HIS A 294 -15.67 19.63 6.32
N ILE A 295 -16.97 19.56 6.02
CA ILE A 295 -17.54 20.25 4.87
C ILE A 295 -18.58 21.25 5.37
N TRP A 296 -18.65 22.39 4.70
CA TRP A 296 -19.72 23.36 4.89
C TRP A 296 -20.87 23.02 3.97
N LYS A 297 -22.06 22.87 4.53
CA LYS A 297 -23.26 22.55 3.74
C LYS A 297 -24.51 23.15 4.38
N ARG A 298 -25.42 23.62 3.53
CA ARG A 298 -26.78 24.00 3.91
C ARG A 298 -27.71 22.79 3.97
N ASP A 299 -28.54 22.71 4.99
CA ASP A 299 -29.50 21.63 5.18
C ASP A 299 -30.76 21.81 4.33
N LEU A 300 -30.79 21.17 3.16
CA LEU A 300 -31.90 21.21 2.21
C LEU A 300 -32.88 20.03 2.38
N ARG A 301 -33.04 19.50 3.59
CA ARG A 301 -34.08 18.50 3.86
C ARG A 301 -35.47 19.12 3.73
N ASP A 302 -36.46 18.33 3.32
CA ASP A 302 -37.85 18.80 3.21
C ASP A 302 -38.37 19.46 4.49
N SER A 303 -37.93 18.98 5.66
CA SER A 303 -38.29 19.57 6.95
C SER A 303 -37.78 21.00 7.13
N ARG A 304 -36.68 21.39 6.47
CA ARG A 304 -36.12 22.75 6.45
C ARG A 304 -36.65 23.57 5.29
N ILE A 305 -36.89 22.95 4.13
CA ILE A 305 -37.47 23.62 2.97
C ILE A 305 -38.91 24.06 3.24
N ARG A 306 -39.73 23.27 3.93
CA ARG A 306 -41.14 23.60 4.19
C ARG A 306 -41.34 24.93 4.94
N PRO A 307 -40.63 25.22 6.04
CA PRO A 307 -40.68 26.53 6.71
C PRO A 307 -40.30 27.70 5.79
N PHE A 308 -39.22 27.55 5.01
CA PHE A 308 -38.80 28.57 4.03
C PHE A 308 -39.88 28.79 2.97
N GLY A 309 -40.44 27.71 2.42
CA GLY A 309 -41.51 27.74 1.44
C GLY A 309 -42.76 28.47 1.96
N ARG A 310 -43.15 28.21 3.22
CA ARG A 310 -44.26 28.97 3.84
C ARG A 310 -43.93 30.44 3.98
N TYR A 311 -42.73 30.75 4.48
CA TYR A 311 -42.31 32.12 4.71
C TYR A 311 -42.25 32.94 3.41
N ILE A 312 -41.64 32.40 2.36
CA ILE A 312 -41.47 33.10 1.07
C ILE A 312 -42.81 33.34 0.37
N THR A 313 -43.79 32.44 0.54
CA THR A 313 -45.15 32.62 -0.01
C THR A 313 -45.99 33.65 0.76
N THR A 314 -45.64 33.91 2.03
CA THR A 314 -46.34 34.91 2.86
C THR A 314 -45.59 36.24 2.98
N PHE A 315 -44.38 36.32 2.43
CA PHE A 315 -43.55 37.51 2.51
C PHE A 315 -44.13 38.61 1.62
N ASP A 316 -44.24 39.83 2.16
CA ASP A 316 -44.70 40.98 1.41
C ASP A 316 -43.61 41.49 0.47
N TRP A 317 -43.84 41.34 -0.83
CA TRP A 317 -42.91 41.76 -1.88
C TRP A 317 -43.14 43.20 -2.35
N SER A 318 -44.23 43.85 -1.93
CA SER A 318 -44.62 45.20 -2.38
C SER A 318 -43.47 46.22 -2.25
N PRO A 319 -42.73 46.29 -1.11
CA PRO A 319 -41.64 47.26 -0.96
C PRO A 319 -40.48 47.10 -1.95
N ILE A 320 -40.30 45.91 -2.54
CA ILE A 320 -39.27 45.64 -3.54
C ILE A 320 -39.82 45.91 -4.94
N LEU A 321 -41.09 45.54 -5.18
CA LEU A 321 -41.76 45.74 -6.46
C LEU A 321 -41.95 47.23 -6.80
N ASP A 322 -42.20 48.07 -5.79
CA ASP A 322 -42.44 49.52 -5.92
C ASP A 322 -41.18 50.34 -6.23
N ILE A 323 -39.98 49.75 -6.17
CA ILE A 323 -38.73 50.43 -6.52
C ILE A 323 -38.69 50.68 -8.04
N HIS A 324 -38.44 51.91 -8.49
CA HIS A 324 -38.42 52.24 -9.93
C HIS A 324 -37.04 52.06 -10.59
N VAL A 325 -35.96 52.08 -9.81
CA VAL A 325 -34.59 51.88 -10.31
C VAL A 325 -34.27 50.38 -10.34
N CYS A 326 -33.96 49.85 -11.53
CA CYS A 326 -33.74 48.42 -11.74
C CYS A 326 -32.59 47.86 -10.90
N ASP A 327 -31.46 48.57 -10.83
CA ASP A 327 -30.29 48.12 -10.09
C ASP A 327 -30.60 48.02 -8.58
N THR A 328 -31.16 49.08 -8.01
CA THR A 328 -31.59 49.10 -6.60
C THR A 328 -32.64 48.04 -6.28
N LYS A 329 -33.55 47.76 -7.22
CA LYS A 329 -34.55 46.68 -7.10
C LYS A 329 -33.87 45.32 -7.02
N TYR A 330 -32.91 45.05 -7.90
CA TYR A 330 -32.16 43.79 -7.92
C TYR A 330 -31.32 43.62 -6.64
N GLU A 331 -30.61 44.67 -6.23
CA GLU A 331 -29.83 44.66 -4.98
C GLU A 331 -30.73 44.36 -3.78
N LYS A 332 -31.87 45.06 -3.65
CA LYS A 332 -32.79 44.85 -2.53
C LYS A 332 -33.40 43.46 -2.52
N PHE A 333 -33.72 42.92 -3.70
CA PHE A 333 -34.16 41.53 -3.85
C PHE A 333 -33.08 40.55 -3.39
N ASN A 334 -31.85 40.72 -3.86
CA ASN A 334 -30.74 39.81 -3.55
C ASN A 334 -30.36 39.85 -2.06
N ASP A 335 -30.36 41.03 -1.45
CA ASP A 335 -30.16 41.20 -0.01
C ASP A 335 -31.23 40.49 0.80
N THR A 336 -32.49 40.70 0.42
CA THR A 336 -33.65 40.06 1.08
C THR A 336 -33.56 38.55 0.97
N MET A 337 -33.25 38.02 -0.22
CA MET A 337 -33.05 36.59 -0.45
C MET A 337 -31.88 36.04 0.35
N THR A 338 -30.77 36.76 0.43
CA THR A 338 -29.58 36.35 1.18
C THR A 338 -29.90 36.25 2.67
N VAL A 339 -30.58 37.24 3.25
CA VAL A 339 -31.02 37.21 4.65
C VAL A 339 -31.94 36.02 4.92
N MET A 340 -32.88 35.74 4.01
CA MET A 340 -33.76 34.58 4.15
C MET A 340 -32.99 33.26 4.05
N ILE A 341 -32.05 33.14 3.11
CA ILE A 341 -31.23 31.94 2.93
C ILE A 341 -30.38 31.69 4.17
N GLU A 342 -29.71 32.70 4.73
CA GLU A 342 -28.92 32.54 5.96
C GLU A 342 -29.78 32.15 7.16
N LYS A 343 -31.01 32.69 7.24
CA LYS A 343 -31.95 32.37 8.32
C LYS A 343 -32.47 30.94 8.27
N PHE A 344 -32.91 30.47 7.09
CA PHE A 344 -33.55 29.17 6.95
C PHE A 344 -32.59 28.03 6.59
N PHE A 345 -31.49 28.37 5.93
CA PHE A 345 -30.47 27.45 5.46
C PHE A 345 -29.07 27.93 5.89
N PRO A 346 -28.80 28.05 7.19
CA PRO A 346 -27.49 28.47 7.67
C PRO A 346 -26.41 27.51 7.16
N LEU A 347 -25.22 28.05 6.88
CA LEU A 347 -24.06 27.25 6.52
C LEU A 347 -23.58 26.48 7.77
N GLU A 348 -23.84 25.17 7.81
CA GLU A 348 -23.44 24.35 8.94
C GLU A 348 -22.17 23.56 8.63
N ARG A 349 -21.27 23.47 9.62
CA ARG A 349 -20.05 22.65 9.55
C ARG A 349 -20.39 21.21 9.92
N ILE A 350 -20.36 20.31 8.94
CA ILE A 350 -20.70 18.89 9.14
C ILE A 350 -19.43 18.03 9.08
N LYS A 351 -19.35 17.09 10.02
CA LYS A 351 -18.30 16.09 10.09
C LYS A 351 -18.55 14.96 9.07
N VAL A 352 -17.62 14.75 8.14
CA VAL A 352 -17.69 13.70 7.13
C VAL A 352 -16.42 12.86 7.18
N ARG A 353 -16.53 11.54 6.98
CA ARG A 353 -15.34 10.69 6.93
C ARG A 353 -14.77 10.79 5.52
N LYS A 354 -13.45 10.99 5.39
CA LYS A 354 -12.76 11.10 4.10
C LYS A 354 -12.93 9.86 3.20
N CYS A 355 -13.16 8.71 3.82
CA CYS A 355 -13.40 7.44 3.13
C CYS A 355 -14.89 7.16 2.82
N ASP A 356 -15.81 8.03 3.27
CA ASP A 356 -17.23 7.85 2.96
C ASP A 356 -17.46 8.05 1.45
N LYS A 357 -18.14 7.09 0.83
CA LYS A 357 -18.52 7.23 -0.57
C LYS A 357 -19.49 8.41 -0.74
N PRO A 358 -19.48 9.13 -1.87
CA PRO A 358 -20.27 10.36 -2.06
C PRO A 358 -21.77 10.22 -1.81
N TRP A 359 -22.32 9.02 -2.03
CA TRP A 359 -23.74 8.70 -1.82
C TRP A 359 -24.09 8.23 -0.40
N MET A 360 -23.11 8.18 0.53
CA MET A 360 -23.33 7.75 1.91
C MET A 360 -23.87 8.90 2.78
N THR A 361 -25.20 8.96 2.91
CA THR A 361 -25.89 9.98 3.70
C THR A 361 -26.02 9.60 5.19
N SER A 362 -26.34 10.58 6.03
CA SER A 362 -26.68 10.35 7.45
C SER A 362 -27.87 9.39 7.62
N SER A 363 -28.87 9.46 6.74
CA SER A 363 -30.02 8.54 6.76
C SER A 363 -29.63 7.09 6.48
N ILE A 364 -28.70 6.84 5.54
CA ILE A 364 -28.17 5.50 5.27
C ILE A 364 -27.36 4.99 6.45
N LYS A 365 -26.52 5.84 7.06
CA LYS A 365 -25.73 5.48 8.26
C LYS A 365 -26.64 5.13 9.45
N SER A 366 -27.71 5.89 9.65
CA SER A 366 -28.72 5.60 10.69
C SER A 366 -29.41 4.26 10.42
N ALA A 367 -29.80 3.97 9.17
CA ALA A 367 -30.39 2.69 8.80
C ALA A 367 -29.41 1.51 9.00
N ILE A 368 -28.12 1.70 8.73
CA ILE A 368 -27.06 0.72 9.02
C ILE A 368 -26.96 0.46 10.53
N GLY A 369 -26.98 1.52 11.35
CA GLY A 369 -26.98 1.39 12.80
C GLY A 369 -28.20 0.61 13.32
N ARG A 370 -29.39 0.89 12.81
CA ARG A 370 -30.62 0.15 13.16
C ARG A 370 -30.55 -1.32 12.74
N ARG A 371 -29.97 -1.62 11.56
CA ARG A 371 -29.72 -3.00 11.13
C ARG A 371 -28.75 -3.73 12.06
N GLN A 372 -27.67 -3.07 12.49
CA GLN A 372 -26.68 -3.66 13.41
C GLN A 372 -27.29 -3.93 14.79
N LYS A 373 -28.08 -2.97 15.30
CA LYS A 373 -28.84 -3.14 16.55
C LYS A 373 -29.82 -4.32 16.46
N ALA A 374 -30.60 -4.39 15.39
CA ALA A 374 -31.55 -5.49 15.16
C ALA A 374 -30.87 -6.86 15.03
N LEU A 375 -29.67 -6.93 14.45
CA LEU A 375 -28.89 -8.18 14.38
C LEU A 375 -28.43 -8.63 15.77
N HIS A 376 -27.98 -7.68 16.59
CA HIS A 376 -27.49 -7.95 17.95
C HIS A 376 -28.63 -8.37 18.88
N GLU A 377 -29.78 -7.69 18.82
CA GLU A 377 -30.91 -7.94 19.73
C GLU A 377 -31.81 -9.09 19.30
N SER A 378 -31.99 -9.32 18.00
CA SER A 378 -33.01 -10.25 17.49
C SER A 378 -32.45 -11.36 16.59
N GLY A 379 -31.15 -11.38 16.33
CA GLY A 379 -30.50 -12.40 15.51
C GLY A 379 -30.79 -12.31 14.00
N LYS A 380 -30.14 -13.18 13.23
CA LYS A 380 -30.13 -13.16 11.75
C LYS A 380 -31.49 -13.52 11.13
N ASN A 381 -32.31 -14.29 11.83
CA ASN A 381 -33.56 -14.81 11.30
C ASN A 381 -34.78 -13.92 11.60
N SER A 382 -34.61 -12.86 12.41
CA SER A 382 -35.67 -11.91 12.75
C SER A 382 -36.13 -11.08 11.54
N ASP A 383 -37.44 -10.88 11.42
CA ASP A 383 -38.04 -10.05 10.37
C ASP A 383 -37.66 -8.58 10.50
N ILE A 384 -37.36 -8.11 11.73
CA ILE A 384 -36.86 -6.76 11.99
C ILE A 384 -35.46 -6.59 11.36
N TYR A 385 -34.59 -7.59 11.50
CA TYR A 385 -33.27 -7.58 10.86
C TYR A 385 -33.41 -7.64 9.33
N LYS A 386 -34.26 -8.52 8.80
CA LYS A 386 -34.51 -8.63 7.34
C LYS A 386 -35.04 -7.31 6.77
N TYR A 387 -35.98 -6.66 7.46
CA TYR A 387 -36.50 -5.35 7.09
C TYR A 387 -35.39 -4.31 6.98
N TRP A 388 -34.58 -4.12 8.02
CA TRP A 388 -33.49 -3.15 8.01
C TRP A 388 -32.38 -3.51 7.02
N ARG A 389 -32.09 -4.80 6.81
CA ARG A 389 -31.18 -5.28 5.76
C ARG A 389 -31.65 -4.85 4.37
N ASN A 390 -32.90 -5.14 4.03
CA ASN A 390 -33.49 -4.80 2.73
C ASN A 390 -33.59 -3.29 2.55
N ARG A 391 -33.95 -2.55 3.60
CA ARG A 391 -34.01 -1.09 3.60
C ARG A 391 -32.64 -0.47 3.31
N VAL A 392 -31.58 -0.95 3.97
CA VAL A 392 -30.20 -0.48 3.73
C VAL A 392 -29.76 -0.74 2.29
N GLN A 393 -30.00 -1.95 1.77
CA GLN A 393 -29.66 -2.30 0.39
C GLN A 393 -30.40 -1.40 -0.62
N SER A 394 -31.71 -1.22 -0.43
CA SER A 394 -32.53 -0.35 -1.26
C SER A 394 -32.05 1.10 -1.23
N CYS A 395 -31.82 1.68 -0.05
CA CYS A 395 -31.32 3.05 0.09
C CYS A 395 -29.96 3.24 -0.58
N ILE A 396 -29.03 2.30 -0.44
CA ILE A 396 -27.71 2.37 -1.10
C ILE A 396 -27.86 2.28 -2.62
N LYS A 397 -28.70 1.38 -3.13
CA LYS A 397 -28.96 1.23 -4.58
C LYS A 397 -29.51 2.52 -5.17
N VAL A 398 -30.51 3.13 -4.52
CA VAL A 398 -31.11 4.40 -4.95
C VAL A 398 -30.09 5.54 -4.90
N ALA A 399 -29.33 5.65 -3.80
CA ALA A 399 -28.35 6.73 -3.64
C ALA A 399 -27.21 6.64 -4.67
N ARG A 400 -26.74 5.42 -5.02
CA ARG A 400 -25.78 5.19 -6.10
C ARG A 400 -26.34 5.65 -7.45
N LYS A 401 -27.60 5.30 -7.76
CA LYS A 401 -28.26 5.67 -9.01
C LYS A 401 -28.38 7.20 -9.14
N ILE A 402 -28.83 7.88 -8.09
CA ILE A 402 -28.97 9.34 -8.05
C ILE A 402 -27.61 10.02 -8.24
N TYR A 403 -26.57 9.56 -7.55
CA TYR A 403 -25.23 10.11 -7.69
C TYR A 403 -24.70 9.94 -9.13
N TYR A 404 -24.85 8.76 -9.72
CA TYR A 404 -24.44 8.51 -11.10
C TYR A 404 -25.14 9.46 -12.08
N MET A 405 -26.47 9.58 -12.02
CA MET A 405 -27.22 10.49 -12.90
C MET A 405 -26.80 11.96 -12.73
N ARG A 406 -26.68 12.42 -11.48
CA ARG A 406 -26.45 13.86 -11.20
C ARG A 406 -25.02 14.29 -11.46
N SER A 407 -24.05 13.44 -11.13
CA SER A 407 -22.65 13.84 -11.03
C SER A 407 -21.76 13.19 -12.08
N VAL A 408 -22.18 12.08 -12.70
CA VAL A 408 -21.34 11.30 -13.63
C VAL A 408 -21.93 11.29 -15.03
N GLU A 409 -23.23 11.05 -15.21
CA GLU A 409 -23.86 10.94 -16.53
C GLU A 409 -23.61 12.16 -17.44
N LYS A 410 -23.72 13.36 -16.87
CA LYS A 410 -23.44 14.61 -17.61
C LYS A 410 -21.97 14.72 -18.05
N LEU A 411 -21.03 14.18 -17.28
CA LEU A 411 -19.60 14.23 -17.60
C LEU A 411 -19.24 13.39 -18.82
N LYS A 412 -20.06 12.41 -19.21
CA LYS A 412 -19.80 11.57 -20.39
C LYS A 412 -19.63 12.40 -21.66
N ASN A 413 -20.44 13.46 -21.79
CA ASN A 413 -20.46 14.31 -22.99
C ASN A 413 -19.61 15.58 -22.82
N SER A 414 -19.45 16.09 -21.59
CA SER A 414 -18.69 17.33 -21.35
C SER A 414 -17.21 17.10 -21.07
N ASN A 415 -16.84 16.01 -20.38
CA ASN A 415 -15.46 15.71 -20.01
C ASN A 415 -15.24 14.18 -19.82
N PRO A 416 -14.96 13.45 -20.91
CA PRO A 416 -14.81 11.99 -20.90
C PRO A 416 -13.68 11.49 -19.99
N ALA A 417 -12.59 12.26 -19.84
CA ALA A 417 -11.46 11.90 -18.97
C ALA A 417 -11.86 11.95 -17.48
N ARG A 418 -12.56 13.01 -17.07
CA ARG A 418 -13.09 13.12 -15.71
C ARG A 418 -14.18 12.09 -15.46
N TRP A 419 -15.03 11.81 -16.46
CA TRP A 419 -16.02 10.74 -16.40
C TRP A 419 -15.36 9.38 -16.11
N TRP A 420 -14.35 8.99 -16.88
CA TRP A 420 -13.62 7.74 -16.67
C TRP A 420 -12.95 7.65 -15.30
N LYS A 421 -12.41 8.77 -14.80
CA LYS A 421 -11.83 8.86 -13.45
C LYS A 421 -12.88 8.60 -12.35
N GLU A 422 -14.04 9.22 -12.45
CA GLU A 422 -15.15 9.01 -11.49
C GLU A 422 -15.73 7.60 -11.60
N VAL A 423 -15.84 7.03 -12.80
CA VAL A 423 -16.27 5.63 -13.01
C VAL A 423 -15.27 4.65 -12.38
N LYS A 424 -13.96 4.83 -12.58
CA LYS A 424 -12.92 4.03 -11.91
C LYS A 424 -12.96 4.18 -10.40
N ALA A 425 -13.24 5.38 -9.87
CA ALA A 425 -13.43 5.61 -8.44
C ALA A 425 -14.67 4.87 -7.89
N ILE A 426 -15.79 4.86 -8.62
CA ILE A 426 -17.00 4.11 -8.26
C ILE A 426 -16.74 2.60 -8.23
N GLY A 427 -15.96 2.10 -9.19
CA GLY A 427 -15.56 0.69 -9.31
C GLY A 427 -14.49 0.25 -8.30
N GLY A 428 -13.91 1.18 -7.53
CA GLY A 428 -12.82 0.86 -6.60
C GLY A 428 -11.45 0.63 -7.28
N LEU A 429 -11.33 0.97 -8.57
CA LEU A 429 -10.13 0.82 -9.39
C LEU A 429 -9.20 2.05 -9.34
N SER A 430 -9.62 3.11 -8.63
CA SER A 430 -8.81 4.32 -8.45
C SER A 430 -7.74 4.12 -7.38
N SER A 431 -6.66 3.44 -7.74
CA SER A 431 -5.40 3.49 -6.98
C SER A 431 -4.64 4.77 -7.34
N LYS A 432 -4.44 5.68 -6.38
CA LYS A 432 -3.39 6.71 -6.51
C LYS A 432 -2.05 6.04 -6.21
N ASN A 433 -1.54 5.25 -7.15
CA ASN A 433 -0.14 4.83 -7.11
C ASN A 433 0.70 5.95 -7.72
N SER A 434 1.30 6.77 -6.85
CA SER A 434 2.32 7.73 -7.22
C SER A 434 3.63 6.99 -7.46
N TRP A 435 3.75 6.28 -8.57
CA TRP A 435 4.94 5.49 -8.93
C TRP A 435 6.24 6.30 -8.85
N TYR A 436 6.19 7.60 -9.13
CA TYR A 436 7.32 8.54 -9.08
C TYR A 436 7.84 8.77 -7.65
N SER A 437 7.12 8.36 -6.59
CA SER A 437 7.61 8.48 -5.21
C SER A 437 8.81 7.58 -4.91
N GLN A 438 9.13 6.65 -5.80
CA GLN A 438 10.29 5.76 -5.73
C GLN A 438 11.61 6.46 -6.08
N LEU A 439 11.53 7.68 -6.61
CA LEU A 439 12.68 8.40 -7.15
C LEU A 439 13.19 9.52 -6.22
N PHE A 440 12.58 9.71 -5.05
CA PHE A 440 13.06 10.69 -4.04
C PHE A 440 14.10 10.05 -3.12
N SER A 441 15.25 10.72 -2.95
CA SER A 441 16.35 10.38 -2.02
C SER A 441 16.56 11.51 -1.00
N ASP A 442 17.45 11.35 -0.01
CA ASP A 442 17.77 12.42 0.97
C ASP A 442 18.37 13.68 0.30
N ASP A 443 18.92 13.53 -0.91
CA ASP A 443 19.46 14.60 -1.77
C ASP A 443 18.42 15.17 -2.76
N VAL A 444 17.23 14.57 -2.87
CA VAL A 444 16.17 14.98 -3.81
C VAL A 444 14.85 15.09 -3.06
N ARG A 445 14.58 16.30 -2.59
CA ARG A 445 13.51 16.61 -1.63
C ARG A 445 12.18 16.94 -2.31
N ASN A 446 12.21 17.27 -3.61
CA ASN A 446 11.01 17.66 -4.36
C ASN A 446 11.04 17.21 -5.83
N CYS A 447 9.89 17.30 -6.51
CA CYS A 447 9.73 16.87 -7.90
C CYS A 447 10.57 17.65 -8.91
N GLU A 448 10.96 18.88 -8.59
CA GLU A 448 11.76 19.74 -9.48
C GLU A 448 13.22 19.28 -9.49
N GLU A 449 13.81 19.02 -8.33
CA GLU A 449 15.16 18.41 -8.22
C GLU A 449 15.23 17.05 -8.91
N LEU A 450 14.17 16.25 -8.82
CA LEU A 450 14.11 14.96 -9.51
C LEU A 450 14.12 15.13 -11.04
N ALA A 451 13.34 16.08 -11.56
CA ALA A 451 13.31 16.38 -12.98
C ALA A 451 14.65 16.92 -13.47
N GLU A 452 15.31 17.74 -12.66
CA GLU A 452 16.63 18.31 -12.97
C GLU A 452 17.73 17.24 -12.99
N ASN A 453 17.72 16.31 -12.03
CA ASN A 453 18.64 15.17 -12.03
C ASN A 453 18.42 14.24 -13.23
N PHE A 454 17.18 14.03 -13.64
CA PHE A 454 16.87 13.26 -14.83
C PHE A 454 17.36 13.97 -16.11
N ASN A 455 17.21 15.30 -16.20
CA ASN A 455 17.73 16.09 -17.31
C ASN A 455 19.26 16.07 -17.36
N ASN A 456 19.93 16.17 -16.20
CA ASN A 456 21.39 16.08 -16.11
C ASN A 456 21.91 14.71 -16.55
N PHE A 457 21.22 13.62 -16.17
CA PHE A 457 21.54 12.27 -16.64
C PHE A 457 21.42 12.14 -18.17
N LEU A 458 20.32 12.62 -18.76
CA LEU A 458 20.15 12.61 -20.21
C LEU A 458 21.20 13.45 -20.93
N THR A 459 21.55 14.61 -20.36
CA THR A 459 22.60 15.49 -20.91
C THR A 459 23.96 14.82 -20.84
N ALA A 460 24.27 14.12 -19.74
CA ALA A 460 25.51 13.37 -19.58
C ALA A 460 25.64 12.23 -20.61
N LEU A 461 24.56 11.49 -20.89
CA LEU A 461 24.55 10.48 -21.97
C LEU A 461 24.90 11.07 -23.33
N THR A 462 24.57 12.35 -23.56
CA THR A 462 24.87 13.04 -24.81
C THR A 462 26.17 13.85 -24.81
N SER A 463 26.87 13.92 -23.67
CA SER A 463 28.09 14.73 -23.50
C SER A 463 29.29 14.26 -24.32
N HIS A 464 29.24 13.02 -24.81
CA HIS A 464 30.27 12.42 -25.66
C HIS A 464 30.09 12.75 -27.15
N PHE A 465 28.96 13.35 -27.53
CA PHE A 465 28.75 13.84 -28.88
C PHE A 465 29.34 15.23 -29.00
N ASP A 466 30.25 15.43 -29.95
CA ASP A 466 30.70 16.75 -30.31
C ASP A 466 29.52 17.55 -30.88
N PRO A 467 29.18 18.73 -30.32
CA PRO A 467 28.11 19.55 -30.85
C PRO A 467 28.44 19.93 -32.29
N LEU A 468 27.54 19.60 -33.22
CA LEU A 468 27.67 19.99 -34.61
C LEU A 468 27.87 21.51 -34.69
N THR A 469 28.99 21.92 -35.27
CA THR A 469 29.25 23.33 -35.53
C THR A 469 28.34 23.81 -36.66
N LEU A 470 28.02 25.11 -36.64
CA LEU A 470 27.17 25.72 -37.67
C LEU A 470 27.74 25.54 -39.09
N ASP A 471 29.06 25.42 -39.21
CA ASP A 471 29.76 25.17 -40.47
C ASP A 471 29.57 23.72 -40.95
N GLU A 472 29.65 22.73 -40.07
CA GLU A 472 29.41 21.30 -40.40
C GLU A 472 27.95 21.03 -40.81
N ILE A 473 27.00 21.72 -40.20
CA ILE A 473 25.57 21.65 -40.58
C ILE A 473 25.38 22.26 -41.98
N GLN A 474 26.04 23.38 -42.27
CA GLN A 474 25.98 24.01 -43.59
C GLN A 474 26.69 23.17 -44.66
N GLU A 475 27.77 22.48 -44.32
CA GLU A 475 28.50 21.61 -45.24
C GLU A 475 27.72 20.33 -45.56
N GLY A 476 27.07 19.72 -44.55
CA GLY A 476 26.17 18.58 -44.72
C GLY A 476 24.94 18.90 -45.58
N LEU A 477 24.36 20.09 -45.44
CA LEU A 477 23.27 20.57 -46.28
C LEU A 477 23.70 20.88 -47.73
N ARG A 478 24.97 21.30 -47.94
CA ARG A 478 25.54 21.55 -49.28
C ARG A 478 26.02 20.27 -49.99
N SER A 479 26.23 19.18 -49.25
CA SER A 479 26.81 17.91 -49.74
C SER A 479 25.79 16.93 -50.37
N THR A 480 24.55 17.34 -50.64
CA THR A 480 23.61 16.52 -51.44
C THR A 480 23.99 16.55 -52.93
N LYS A 481 25.09 15.89 -53.31
CA LYS A 481 25.31 15.51 -54.70
C LYS A 481 24.18 14.56 -55.12
N PRO A 482 23.51 14.80 -56.25
CA PRO A 482 22.56 13.82 -56.78
C PRO A 482 23.33 12.55 -57.17
N LEU A 483 22.82 11.40 -56.75
CA LEU A 483 23.32 10.09 -57.17
C LEU A 483 23.27 10.01 -58.71
N PRO A 484 24.31 9.46 -59.37
CA PRO A 484 24.32 9.31 -60.82
C PRO A 484 23.16 8.43 -61.26
N ARG A 485 22.52 8.86 -62.35
CA ARG A 485 21.30 8.27 -62.93
C ARG A 485 21.44 6.81 -63.30
#